data_AF-A0A846QQN0-F1
#
_entry.id   AF-A0A846QQN0-F1
#
_cell.length_a   1.000
_cell.length_b   1.000
_cell.length_c   1.000
_cell.angle_alpha   90.00
_cell.angle_beta   90.00
_cell.angle_gamma   90.00
#
_symmetry.space_group_name_H-M   'P 1'
#
loop_
_entity.id
_entity.type
_entity.pdbx_description
1 polymer ?
#
loop_
_entity_poly.entity_id
_entity_poly.type
_entity_poly.pdbx_seq_one_letter_code
_entity_poly.pdbx_strand_id
1 'polypeptide(L)' 'MTFDELCDVIGEEAARLLARYAGGSRVYLPRLPRTVRRDACEMHSRGVRIEAIAASIGRSPRHIRRLLSSPE' A
#
# COMPACT_ATOMS: atom_id res chain seq x y z
N MET A 1 18.14 -3.85 -2.11
CA MET A 1 17.76 -2.43 -2.25
C MET A 1 18.97 -1.58 -1.98
N THR A 2 19.77 -1.40 -3.02
CA THR A 2 20.81 -0.36 -3.11
C THR A 2 20.15 0.99 -3.36
N PHE A 3 20.94 2.07 -3.32
CA PHE A 3 20.44 3.40 -3.65
C PHE A 3 19.99 3.49 -5.12
N ASP A 4 20.71 2.84 -6.05
CA ASP A 4 20.37 2.81 -7.47
C ASP A 4 19.03 2.10 -7.72
N GLU A 5 18.82 0.93 -7.09
CA GLU A 5 17.53 0.21 -7.16
C GLU A 5 16.36 1.05 -6.60
N LEU A 6 16.63 1.93 -5.64
CA LEU A 6 15.62 2.84 -5.09
C LEU A 6 15.34 4.00 -6.05
N CYS A 7 16.39 4.58 -6.66
CA CYS A 7 16.25 5.61 -7.68
C CYS A 7 15.41 5.14 -8.87
N ASP A 8 15.57 3.89 -9.30
CA ASP A 8 14.79 3.31 -10.40
C ASP A 8 13.28 3.24 -10.12
N VAL A 9 12.89 3.13 -8.84
CA VAL A 9 11.48 2.94 -8.44
C VAL A 9 10.77 4.27 -8.15
N ILE A 10 11.44 5.19 -7.46
CA ILE A 10 10.81 6.45 -6.99
C ILE A 10 11.45 7.73 -7.56
N GLY A 11 12.54 7.59 -8.32
CA GLY A 11 13.34 8.71 -8.84
C GLY A 11 14.42 9.16 -7.87
N GLU A 12 15.48 9.75 -8.43
CA GLU A 12 16.68 10.16 -7.68
C GLU A 12 16.38 11.19 -6.59
N GLU A 13 15.56 12.20 -6.89
CA GLU A 13 15.24 13.27 -5.95
C GLU A 13 14.44 12.75 -4.74
N ALA A 14 13.46 11.88 -4.98
CA ALA A 14 12.70 11.25 -3.91
C ALA A 14 13.57 10.28 -3.08
N ALA A 15 14.48 9.55 -3.73
CA ALA A 15 15.44 8.68 -3.05
C ALA A 15 16.39 9.49 -2.15
N ARG A 16 16.88 10.65 -2.60
CA ARG A 16 17.67 11.57 -1.78
C ARG A 16 16.90 12.10 -0.59
N LEU A 17 15.66 12.54 -0.78
CA LEU A 17 14.82 13.03 0.31
C LEU A 17 14.58 11.94 1.36
N LEU A 18 14.30 10.71 0.93
CA LEU A 18 14.14 9.56 1.83
C LEU A 18 15.43 9.26 2.60
N ALA A 19 16.57 9.27 1.92
CA ALA A 19 17.87 9.03 2.54
C ALA A 19 18.24 10.14 3.55
N ARG A 20 17.89 11.40 3.28
CA ARG A 20 18.10 12.49 4.25
C ARG A 20 17.20 12.38 5.47
N TYR A 21 15.95 11.93 5.28
CA TYR A 21 14.98 11.82 6.36
C TYR A 21 15.20 10.57 7.24
N ALA A 22 15.45 9.41 6.63
CA ALA A 22 15.48 8.11 7.30
C ALA A 22 16.82 7.36 7.15
N GLY A 23 17.87 8.03 6.66
CA GLY A 23 19.21 7.46 6.54
C GLY A 23 19.74 6.93 7.88
N GLY A 24 20.47 5.82 7.84
CA GLY A 24 20.93 5.12 9.05
C GLY A 24 19.86 4.25 9.74
N SER A 25 18.60 4.34 9.32
CA SER A 25 17.51 3.48 9.80
C SER A 25 17.11 2.45 8.74
N ARG A 26 16.72 1.25 9.19
CA ARG A 26 16.15 0.24 8.30
C ARG A 26 14.66 0.51 8.12
N VAL A 27 14.29 1.10 6.99
CA VAL A 27 12.89 1.37 6.64
C VAL A 27 12.23 0.10 6.09
N TYR A 28 11.13 -0.33 6.70
CA TYR A 28 10.31 -1.41 6.15
C TYR A 28 9.35 -0.85 5.10
N LEU A 29 9.47 -1.36 3.86
CA LEU A 29 8.49 -1.10 2.81
C LEU A 29 7.38 -2.16 2.87
N PRO A 30 6.12 -1.76 3.13
CA PRO A 30 5.02 -2.70 3.20
C PRO A 30 4.79 -3.39 1.86
N ARG A 31 4.62 -4.73 1.91
CA ARG A 31 4.40 -5.59 0.73
C ARG A 31 3.05 -5.38 0.04
N LEU A 32 2.10 -4.74 0.71
CA LEU A 32 0.84 -4.31 0.09
C LEU A 32 0.86 -2.79 -0.06
N PRO A 33 0.39 -2.25 -1.19
CA PRO A 33 0.10 -0.84 -1.28
C PRO A 33 -0.91 -0.50 -0.17
N ARG A 34 -0.55 0.44 0.71
CA ARG A 34 -1.49 0.95 1.73
C ARG A 34 -2.77 1.50 1.09
N THR A 35 -2.69 1.90 -0.18
CA THR A 35 -3.84 2.28 -1.00
C THR A 35 -4.88 1.19 -1.10
N VAL A 36 -4.51 -0.08 -1.31
CA VAL A 36 -5.50 -1.18 -1.43
C VAL A 36 -6.42 -1.27 -0.22
N ARG A 37 -5.88 -1.11 1.00
CA ARG A 37 -6.68 -1.07 2.22
C ARG A 37 -7.53 0.21 2.27
N ARG A 38 -6.90 1.37 2.06
CA ARG A 38 -7.59 2.67 2.07
C ARG A 38 -8.77 2.68 1.09
N ASP A 39 -8.53 2.27 -0.15
CA ASP A 39 -9.50 2.21 -1.24
C ASP A 39 -10.63 1.23 -0.91
N ALA A 40 -10.30 0.03 -0.36
CA ALA A 40 -11.30 -0.92 0.08
C ALA A 40 -12.17 -0.37 1.23
N CYS A 41 -11.57 0.29 2.22
CA CYS A 41 -12.29 0.94 3.32
C CYS A 41 -13.18 2.08 2.81
N GLU A 42 -12.68 2.89 1.88
CA GLU A 42 -13.44 4.00 1.27
C GLU A 42 -14.64 3.49 0.46
N MET A 43 -14.45 2.46 -0.37
CA MET A 43 -15.56 1.86 -1.09
C MET A 43 -16.58 1.23 -0.14
N HIS A 44 -16.11 0.56 0.92
CA HIS A 44 -16.99 -0.05 1.92
C HIS A 44 -17.79 1.00 2.71
N SER A 45 -17.18 2.14 3.08
CA SER A 45 -17.89 3.21 3.79
C SER A 45 -18.96 3.89 2.93
N ARG A 46 -18.81 3.85 1.60
CA ARG A 46 -19.84 4.25 0.62
C ARG A 46 -20.95 3.20 0.42
N GLY A 47 -20.90 2.07 1.11
CA GLY A 47 -21.87 0.98 1.00
C GLY A 47 -21.67 0.07 -0.22
N VAL A 48 -20.52 0.16 -0.89
CA VAL A 48 -20.20 -0.75 -2.00
C VAL A 48 -20.08 -2.18 -1.47
N ARG A 49 -20.74 -3.12 -2.13
CA ARG A 49 -20.70 -4.54 -1.73
C ARG A 49 -19.28 -5.11 -1.84
N ILE A 50 -18.93 -6.00 -0.93
CA ILE A 50 -17.62 -6.63 -0.84
C ILE A 50 -17.22 -7.32 -2.16
N GLU A 51 -18.18 -7.93 -2.85
CA GLU A 51 -17.95 -8.60 -4.14
C GLU A 51 -17.54 -7.61 -5.24
N ALA A 52 -18.12 -6.40 -5.23
CA ALA A 52 -17.78 -5.35 -6.18
C ALA A 52 -16.41 -4.72 -5.86
N ILE A 53 -16.08 -4.54 -4.57
CA ILE A 53 -14.75 -4.10 -4.12
C ILE A 53 -13.68 -5.12 -4.51
N ALA A 54 -13.96 -6.40 -4.29
CA ALA A 54 -13.08 -7.50 -4.66
C ALA A 54 -12.78 -7.49 -6.18
N ALA A 55 -13.83 -7.32 -7.00
CA ALA A 55 -13.69 -7.23 -8.45
C ALA A 55 -12.89 -6.01 -8.90
N SER A 56 -13.11 -4.82 -8.31
CA SER A 56 -12.40 -3.60 -8.70
C SER A 56 -10.91 -3.63 -8.33
N ILE A 57 -10.57 -4.25 -7.21
CA ILE A 57 -9.19 -4.35 -6.70
C ILE A 57 -8.46 -5.59 -7.28
N GLY A 58 -9.17 -6.54 -7.91
CA GLY A 58 -8.59 -7.78 -8.44
C GLY A 58 -8.19 -8.76 -7.32
N ARG A 59 -8.97 -8.83 -6.24
CA ARG A 59 -8.73 -9.71 -5.09
C ARG A 59 -9.98 -10.54 -4.77
N SER A 60 -9.82 -11.60 -3.98
CA SER A 60 -10.97 -12.42 -3.57
C SER A 60 -11.80 -11.72 -2.47
N PRO A 61 -13.12 -11.97 -2.38
CA PRO A 61 -13.95 -11.44 -1.30
C PRO A 61 -13.46 -11.84 0.11
N ARG A 62 -12.88 -13.04 0.25
CA ARG A 62 -12.23 -13.48 1.51
C ARG A 62 -11.06 -12.57 1.89
N HIS A 63 -10.25 -12.17 0.91
CA HIS A 63 -9.13 -11.26 1.14
C HIS A 63 -9.63 -9.89 1.62
N ILE A 64 -10.68 -9.35 0.98
CA ILE A 64 -11.27 -8.05 1.36
C ILE A 64 -11.87 -8.10 2.77
N ARG A 65 -12.63 -9.15 3.12
CA ARG A 65 -13.16 -9.31 4.49
C ARG A 65 -12.04 -9.32 5.53
N ARG A 66 -10.99 -10.12 5.28
CA ARG A 66 -9.81 -10.17 6.16
C ARG A 66 -9.15 -8.80 6.27
N LEU A 67 -8.99 -8.12 5.14
CA LEU A 67 -8.38 -6.79 5.07
C LEU A 67 -9.17 -5.79 5.92
N LEU A 68 -10.49 -5.71 5.77
CA LEU A 68 -11.34 -4.79 6.55
C LEU A 68 -11.38 -5.12 8.06
N SER A 69 -11.22 -6.39 8.42
CA SER A 69 -11.24 -6.84 9.83
C SER A 69 -9.94 -6.61 10.61
N SER A 70 -8.81 -6.34 9.94
CA SER A 70 -7.54 -6.09 10.64
C SER A 70 -7.45 -4.65 11.15
N PRO A 71 -7.04 -4.38 12.41
CA PRO A 71 -6.71 -3.03 12.90
C PRO A 71 -5.39 -2.51 12.30
N GLU A 72 -5.21 -1.18 12.28
CA GLU A 72 -3.96 -0.52 11.82
C GLU A 72 -2.84 -0.54 12.86
#